data_AF-A0A965VQG8-F1
#
_entry.id   AF-A0A965VQG8-F1
#
_cell.length_a   1.000
_cell.length_b   1.000
_cell.length_c   1.000
_cell.angle_alpha   90.00
_cell.angle_beta   90.00
_cell.angle_gamma   90.00
#
_symmetry.space_group_name_H-M   'P 1'
#
loop_
_entity.id
_entity.type
_entity.pdbx_description
1 polymer ?
#
loop_
_entity_poly.entity_id
_entity_poly.type
_entity_poly.pdbx_seq_one_letter_code
_entity_poly.pdbx_strand_id
1 'polypeptide(L)'
;SEAIALDKGADFERASLQKRFTSVVENFLQLLKVQKRFTWFSSAYGQAGDLMIELISQPDDAPSVLRERYTRHQYGLHHVASFVENLPAAIEAERQRGHQIALEARTTTGVDFAMIDTVAALGHMLEIYEPNQALKDFYAFVRRKAEGWDGSHPVRVLR
;
A
#
# COMPACT_ATOMS: atom_id res chain seq x y z
N SER A 1 30.30 20.12 10.82
CA SER A 1 29.63 18.89 11.29
C SER A 1 28.50 18.55 10.31
N GLU A 2 28.82 17.84 9.22
CA GLU A 2 27.81 17.29 8.29
C GLU A 2 26.78 16.40 9.02
N ALA A 3 27.20 15.78 10.14
CA ALA A 3 26.31 15.04 11.04
C ALA A 3 25.14 15.87 11.60
N ILE A 4 25.30 17.19 11.84
CA ILE A 4 24.22 18.05 12.37
C ILE A 4 23.25 18.50 11.26
N ALA A 5 23.73 18.57 10.01
CA ALA A 5 22.89 18.89 8.85
C ALA A 5 22.03 17.69 8.43
N LEU A 6 22.57 16.46 8.53
CA LEU A 6 21.84 15.21 8.30
C LEU A 6 20.78 14.94 9.38
N ASP A 7 21.10 15.18 10.66
CA ASP A 7 20.19 14.95 11.79
C ASP A 7 18.97 15.88 11.73
N LYS A 8 19.18 17.17 11.47
CA LYS A 8 18.09 18.14 11.27
C LYS A 8 17.28 17.88 10.00
N GLY A 9 17.92 17.34 8.96
CA GLY A 9 17.25 16.89 7.74
C GLY A 9 16.31 15.72 8.02
N ALA A 10 16.76 14.74 8.80
CA ALA A 10 15.98 13.57 9.19
C ALA A 10 14.75 13.94 10.04
N ASP A 11 14.88 14.87 10.97
CA ASP A 11 13.74 15.36 11.77
C ASP A 11 12.72 16.12 10.93
N PHE A 12 13.19 16.95 9.98
CA PHE A 12 12.32 17.68 9.06
C PHE A 12 11.59 16.73 8.10
N GLU A 13 12.30 15.75 7.54
CA GLU A 13 11.73 14.71 6.70
C GLU A 13 10.74 13.85 7.49
N ARG A 14 11.07 13.46 8.72
CA ARG A 14 10.18 12.70 9.61
C ARG A 14 8.91 13.47 9.94
N ALA A 15 9.01 14.76 10.29
CA ALA A 15 7.84 15.60 10.57
C ALA A 15 6.97 15.83 9.32
N SER A 16 7.60 16.01 8.16
CA SER A 16 6.94 16.16 6.86
C SER A 16 6.23 14.88 6.43
N LEU A 17 6.89 13.73 6.56
CA LEU A 17 6.34 12.40 6.32
C LEU A 17 5.19 12.11 7.29
N GLN A 18 5.33 12.43 8.57
CA GLN A 18 4.30 12.22 9.58
C GLN A 18 3.05 13.05 9.29
N LYS A 19 3.20 14.34 8.95
CA LYS A 19 2.04 15.18 8.55
C LYS A 19 1.34 14.62 7.30
N ARG A 20 2.11 14.28 6.26
CA ARG A 20 1.55 13.70 5.03
C ARG A 20 0.85 12.38 5.28
N PHE A 21 1.43 11.52 6.12
CA PHE A 21 0.85 10.24 6.52
C PHE A 21 -0.46 10.40 7.30
N THR A 22 -0.51 11.30 8.29
CA THR A 22 -1.75 11.57 9.05
C THR A 22 -2.86 12.08 8.14
N SER A 23 -2.55 13.02 7.24
CA SER A 23 -3.54 13.48 6.26
C SER A 23 -4.06 12.34 5.39
N VAL A 24 -3.17 11.49 4.87
CA VAL A 24 -3.54 10.31 4.06
C VAL A 24 -4.54 9.40 4.82
N VAL A 25 -4.29 9.12 6.10
CA VAL A 25 -5.19 8.32 6.95
C VAL A 25 -6.53 9.02 7.23
N GLU A 26 -6.52 10.30 7.61
CA GLU A 26 -7.75 11.07 7.88
C GLU A 26 -8.67 11.13 6.66
N ASN A 27 -8.07 11.33 5.48
CA ASN A 27 -8.78 11.38 4.20
C ASN A 27 -9.44 10.05 3.85
N PHE A 28 -8.79 8.94 4.18
CA PHE A 28 -9.38 7.62 3.98
C PHE A 28 -10.53 7.33 4.91
N LEU A 29 -10.44 7.72 6.19
CA LEU A 29 -11.57 7.63 7.10
C LEU A 29 -12.78 8.44 6.59
N GLN A 30 -12.55 9.55 5.88
CA GLN A 30 -13.62 10.28 5.20
C GLN A 30 -14.18 9.48 4.00
N LEU A 31 -13.33 8.84 3.19
CA LEU A 31 -13.76 8.01 2.07
C LEU A 31 -14.64 6.83 2.51
N LEU A 32 -14.27 6.16 3.61
CA LEU A 32 -15.06 5.06 4.19
C LEU A 32 -16.47 5.50 4.62
N LYS A 33 -16.64 6.76 5.03
CA LYS A 33 -17.96 7.30 5.39
C LYS A 33 -18.85 7.55 4.16
N VAL A 34 -18.25 7.76 2.98
CA VAL A 34 -18.94 8.14 1.74
C VAL A 34 -19.28 6.94 0.86
N GLN A 35 -18.47 5.87 0.86
CA GLN A 35 -18.74 4.68 0.04
C GLN A 35 -19.65 3.66 0.74
N LYS A 36 -20.92 3.59 0.32
CA LYS A 36 -21.85 2.49 0.63
C LYS A 36 -22.00 1.57 -0.59
N ARG A 37 -21.10 0.61 -0.78
CA ARG A 37 -21.30 -0.49 -1.75
C ARG A 37 -20.88 -1.81 -1.11
N PHE A 38 -21.79 -2.77 -1.11
CA PHE A 38 -21.67 -4.10 -0.48
C PHE A 38 -20.91 -5.06 -1.41
N THR A 39 -19.89 -5.75 -0.85
CA THR A 39 -19.00 -6.77 -1.45
C THR A 39 -18.00 -6.33 -2.52
N TRP A 40 -17.04 -5.47 -2.12
CA TRP A 40 -15.82 -5.09 -2.85
C TRP A 40 -14.81 -4.52 -1.83
N PHE A 41 -13.50 -4.67 -2.04
CA PHE A 41 -12.52 -3.85 -1.30
C PHE A 41 -12.46 -2.45 -1.94
N SER A 42 -12.29 -1.43 -1.10
CA SER A 42 -12.05 -0.06 -1.52
C SER A 42 -10.59 0.28 -1.28
N SER A 43 -9.93 0.82 -2.31
CA SER A 43 -8.56 1.32 -2.21
C SER A 43 -8.50 2.83 -2.44
N ALA A 44 -7.65 3.50 -1.68
CA ALA A 44 -7.24 4.88 -1.90
C ALA A 44 -5.71 4.96 -1.89
N TYR A 45 -5.14 5.84 -2.71
CA TYR A 45 -3.70 5.92 -2.92
C TYR A 45 -3.21 7.34 -2.62
N GLY A 46 -2.07 7.43 -1.94
CA GLY A 46 -1.36 8.67 -1.64
C GLY A 46 0.14 8.51 -1.82
N GLN A 47 0.87 9.62 -1.77
CA GLN A 47 2.32 9.64 -1.88
C GLN A 47 2.94 10.34 -0.66
N ALA A 48 3.94 9.71 -0.04
CA ALA A 48 4.73 10.25 1.05
C ALA A 48 6.22 10.12 0.73
N GLY A 49 6.81 11.19 0.18
CA GLY A 49 8.18 11.14 -0.34
C GLY A 49 8.25 10.18 -1.52
N ASP A 50 9.16 9.20 -1.46
CA ASP A 50 9.28 8.17 -2.49
C ASP A 50 8.35 6.97 -2.30
N LEU A 51 7.62 6.90 -1.19
CA LEU A 51 6.69 5.81 -0.91
C LEU A 51 5.27 6.15 -1.40
N MET A 52 4.68 5.24 -2.16
CA MET A 52 3.24 5.21 -2.38
C MET A 52 2.58 4.49 -1.20
N ILE A 53 1.50 5.05 -0.68
CA ILE A 53 0.69 4.46 0.39
C ILE A 53 -0.65 4.04 -0.22
N GLU A 54 -1.00 2.76 -0.07
CA GLU A 54 -2.36 2.28 -0.30
C GLU A 54 -3.10 2.16 1.03
N LEU A 55 -4.34 2.64 1.04
CA LEU A 55 -5.29 2.41 2.12
C LEU A 55 -6.39 1.53 1.56
N ILE A 56 -6.50 0.34 2.13
CA ILE A 56 -7.42 -0.69 1.68
C ILE A 56 -8.42 -1.00 2.80
N SER A 57 -9.69 -1.12 2.44
CA SER A 57 -10.75 -1.49 3.37
C SER A 57 -11.69 -2.49 2.75
N GLN A 58 -11.92 -3.58 3.48
CA GLN A 58 -13.02 -4.50 3.23
C GLN A 58 -14.17 -4.18 4.20
N PRO A 59 -15.41 -3.94 3.71
CA PRO A 59 -16.52 -3.51 4.58
C PRO A 59 -17.26 -4.66 5.27
N ASP A 60 -17.11 -5.89 4.76
CA ASP A 60 -17.78 -7.11 5.24
C ASP A 60 -16.79 -8.08 5.93
N ASP A 61 -17.31 -9.19 6.46
CA ASP A 61 -16.54 -10.21 7.18
C ASP A 61 -16.22 -11.44 6.30
N ALA A 62 -16.32 -11.31 4.96
CA ALA A 62 -15.98 -12.41 4.07
C ALA A 62 -14.49 -12.80 4.21
N PRO A 63 -14.13 -14.10 4.13
CA PRO A 63 -12.73 -14.52 4.22
C PRO A 63 -11.85 -13.85 3.14
N SER A 64 -10.70 -13.32 3.54
CA SER A 64 -9.70 -12.73 2.65
C SER A 64 -8.38 -12.56 3.38
N VAL A 65 -7.29 -12.34 2.63
CA VAL A 65 -5.98 -11.98 3.21
C VAL A 65 -6.03 -10.73 4.10
N LEU A 66 -6.95 -9.79 3.81
CA LEU A 66 -7.18 -8.61 4.65
C LEU A 66 -7.79 -9.00 6.01
N ARG A 67 -8.78 -9.91 5.99
CA ARG A 67 -9.50 -10.36 7.20
C ARG A 67 -8.72 -11.33 8.05
N GLU A 68 -7.79 -12.08 7.46
CA GLU A 68 -6.84 -12.91 8.22
C GLU A 68 -5.93 -12.06 9.11
N ARG A 69 -5.61 -10.82 8.69
CA ARG A 69 -4.83 -9.86 9.46
C ARG A 69 -5.65 -9.00 10.42
N TYR A 70 -6.77 -8.46 9.93
CA TYR A 70 -7.53 -7.44 10.64
C TYR A 70 -9.04 -7.68 10.58
N THR A 71 -9.66 -7.81 11.75
CA THR A 71 -11.13 -7.81 11.89
C THR A 71 -11.72 -6.44 11.50
N ARG A 72 -13.05 -6.34 11.35
CA ARG A 72 -13.77 -5.14 10.87
C ARG A 72 -13.41 -3.81 11.53
N HIS A 73 -12.93 -3.85 12.76
CA HIS A 73 -12.60 -2.66 13.56
C HIS A 73 -11.11 -2.56 13.91
N GLN A 74 -10.28 -3.43 13.34
CA GLN A 74 -8.83 -3.37 13.43
C GLN A 74 -8.25 -2.77 12.16
N TYR A 75 -7.10 -2.13 12.32
CA TYR A 75 -6.36 -1.50 11.24
C TYR A 75 -4.87 -1.56 11.57
N GLY A 76 -4.05 -1.48 10.53
CA GLY A 76 -2.60 -1.46 10.66
C GLY A 76 -1.94 -1.65 9.30
N LEU A 77 -0.62 -1.78 9.30
CA LEU A 77 0.14 -2.07 8.10
C LEU A 77 -0.17 -3.49 7.62
N HIS A 78 -0.86 -3.59 6.47
CA HIS A 78 -1.25 -4.89 5.92
C HIS A 78 -0.11 -5.57 5.16
N HIS A 79 0.37 -4.93 4.10
CA HIS A 79 1.47 -5.43 3.27
C HIS A 79 2.47 -4.31 2.95
N VAL A 80 3.66 -4.70 2.50
CA VAL A 80 4.56 -3.89 1.70
C VAL A 80 4.63 -4.53 0.32
N ALA A 81 4.53 -3.72 -0.74
CA ALA A 81 4.56 -4.22 -2.11
C ALA A 81 5.94 -3.99 -2.76
N SER A 82 6.42 -4.96 -3.54
CA SER A 82 7.71 -4.90 -4.22
C SER A 82 7.63 -5.44 -5.64
N PHE A 83 8.36 -4.79 -6.56
CA PHE A 83 8.61 -5.36 -7.87
C PHE A 83 9.58 -6.54 -7.77
N VAL A 84 9.34 -7.55 -8.60
CA VAL A 84 10.26 -8.67 -8.83
C VAL A 84 10.51 -8.85 -10.33
N GLU A 85 11.67 -9.36 -10.70
CA GLU A 85 12.04 -9.57 -12.10
C GLU A 85 11.30 -10.76 -12.73
N ASN A 86 11.06 -11.81 -11.93
CA ASN A 86 10.37 -13.02 -12.34
C ASN A 86 9.45 -13.47 -11.20
N LEU A 87 8.14 -13.32 -11.39
CA LEU A 87 7.15 -13.60 -10.35
C LEU A 87 7.14 -15.08 -9.96
N PRO A 88 7.06 -16.06 -10.89
CA PRO A 88 7.10 -17.48 -10.53
C PRO A 88 8.34 -17.88 -9.72
N ALA A 89 9.53 -17.39 -10.12
CA ALA A 89 10.77 -17.69 -9.42
C ALA A 89 10.82 -17.05 -8.02
N ALA A 90 10.31 -15.82 -7.88
CA ALA A 90 10.23 -15.14 -6.60
C ALA A 90 9.27 -15.88 -5.64
N ILE A 91 8.10 -16.31 -6.11
CA ILE A 91 7.16 -17.09 -5.30
C ILE A 91 7.81 -18.39 -4.82
N GLU A 92 8.51 -19.10 -5.70
CA GLU A 92 9.20 -20.35 -5.34
C GLU A 92 10.34 -20.11 -4.33
N ALA A 93 11.10 -19.01 -4.47
CA ALA A 93 12.12 -18.65 -3.50
C ALA A 93 11.53 -18.40 -2.10
N GLU A 94 10.35 -17.77 -2.01
CA GLU A 94 9.66 -17.54 -0.73
C GLU A 94 9.11 -18.85 -0.13
N ARG A 95 8.63 -19.78 -0.96
CA ARG A 95 8.27 -21.14 -0.51
C ARG A 95 9.46 -21.89 0.06
N GLN A 96 10.63 -21.79 -0.58
CA GLN A 96 11.87 -22.43 -0.11
C GLN A 96 12.38 -21.83 1.20
N ARG A 97 12.07 -20.56 1.47
CA ARG A 97 12.30 -19.90 2.76
C ARG A 97 11.30 -20.32 3.85
N GLY A 98 10.29 -21.12 3.49
CA GLY A 98 9.25 -21.58 4.41
C GLY A 98 8.10 -20.61 4.61
N HIS A 99 8.00 -19.55 3.80
CA HIS A 99 6.87 -18.62 3.87
C HIS A 99 5.64 -19.21 3.18
N GLN A 100 4.46 -18.94 3.74
CA GLN A 100 3.19 -19.32 3.13
C GLN A 100 2.83 -18.32 2.03
N ILE A 101 2.43 -18.83 0.86
CA ILE A 101 1.81 -18.00 -0.18
C ILE A 101 0.32 -17.90 0.14
N ALA A 102 -0.10 -16.76 0.68
CA ALA A 102 -1.46 -16.53 1.18
C ALA A 102 -2.45 -16.28 0.04
N LEU A 103 -2.00 -15.67 -1.06
CA LEU A 103 -2.82 -15.44 -2.25
C LEU A 103 -1.93 -15.41 -3.50
N GLU A 104 -2.39 -16.05 -4.57
CA GLU A 104 -1.94 -15.81 -5.94
C GLU A 104 -3.15 -15.37 -6.75
N ALA A 105 -3.04 -14.23 -7.44
CA ALA A 105 -4.19 -13.64 -8.12
C ALA A 105 -3.78 -12.82 -9.34
N ARG A 106 -4.76 -12.55 -10.19
CA ARG A 106 -4.67 -11.62 -11.32
C ARG A 106 -5.70 -10.52 -11.14
N THR A 107 -5.28 -9.27 -11.23
CA THR A 107 -6.21 -8.13 -11.24
C THR A 107 -7.06 -8.14 -12.50
N THR A 108 -8.20 -7.44 -12.49
CA THR A 108 -9.02 -7.25 -13.70
C THR A 108 -8.29 -6.51 -14.82
N THR A 109 -7.24 -5.77 -14.49
CA THR A 109 -6.35 -5.08 -15.44
C THR A 109 -5.21 -5.98 -15.96
N GLY A 110 -5.16 -7.24 -15.54
CA GLY A 110 -4.20 -8.23 -16.05
C GLY A 110 -2.85 -8.27 -15.32
N VAL A 111 -2.74 -7.69 -14.12
CA VAL A 111 -1.52 -7.75 -13.30
C VAL A 111 -1.56 -9.02 -12.45
N ASP A 112 -0.59 -9.91 -12.65
CA ASP A 112 -0.36 -11.04 -11.76
C ASP A 112 0.40 -10.60 -10.51
N PHE A 113 -0.03 -11.07 -9.35
CA PHE A 113 0.62 -10.80 -8.08
C PHE A 113 0.46 -11.95 -7.08
N ALA A 114 1.33 -11.98 -6.08
CA ALA A 114 1.23 -12.87 -4.95
C ALA A 114 1.35 -12.11 -3.63
N MET A 115 0.55 -12.50 -2.64
CA MET A 115 0.68 -12.08 -1.24
C MET A 115 1.32 -13.21 -0.45
N ILE A 116 2.42 -12.91 0.22
CA ILE A 116 3.22 -13.85 1.00
C ILE A 116 3.05 -13.48 2.47
N ASP A 117 2.74 -14.49 3.29
CA ASP A 117 2.75 -14.34 4.74
C ASP A 117 4.18 -14.27 5.24
N THR A 118 4.61 -13.03 5.47
CA THR A 118 5.87 -12.69 6.14
C THR A 118 5.62 -12.02 7.49
N VAL A 119 4.41 -12.14 8.06
CA VAL A 119 4.00 -11.45 9.30
C VAL A 119 4.98 -11.74 10.44
N ALA A 120 5.29 -13.02 10.66
CA ALA A 120 6.14 -13.44 11.77
C ALA A 120 7.59 -12.92 11.62
N ALA A 121 8.06 -12.76 10.38
CA ALA A 121 9.42 -12.33 10.08
C ALA A 121 9.58 -10.81 10.00
N LEU A 122 8.60 -10.10 9.41
CA LEU A 122 8.71 -8.70 9.03
C LEU A 122 7.64 -7.79 9.66
N GLY A 123 6.62 -8.34 10.32
CA GLY A 123 5.51 -7.59 10.89
C GLY A 123 4.45 -7.14 9.86
N HIS A 124 4.71 -7.28 8.55
CA HIS A 124 3.78 -7.02 7.44
C HIS A 124 3.74 -8.23 6.49
N MET A 125 2.71 -8.35 5.64
CA MET A 125 2.76 -9.26 4.49
C MET A 125 3.66 -8.66 3.41
N LEU A 126 4.09 -9.49 2.46
CA LEU A 126 4.81 -9.03 1.27
C LEU A 126 3.93 -9.26 0.05
N GLU A 127 3.67 -8.22 -0.72
CA GLU A 127 3.06 -8.34 -2.04
C GLU A 127 4.14 -8.26 -3.10
N ILE A 128 4.16 -9.19 -4.05
CA ILE A 128 5.10 -9.18 -5.17
C ILE A 128 4.38 -9.28 -6.51
N TYR A 129 4.90 -8.56 -7.50
CA TYR A 129 4.43 -8.59 -8.88
C TYR A 129 5.53 -8.12 -9.84
N GLU A 130 5.42 -8.52 -11.10
CA GLU A 130 6.31 -8.06 -12.14
C GLU A 130 5.95 -6.63 -12.58
N PRO A 131 6.96 -5.77 -12.82
CA PRO A 131 6.70 -4.43 -13.30
C PRO A 131 6.26 -4.47 -14.77
N ASN A 132 5.06 -3.95 -15.04
CA ASN A 132 4.62 -3.65 -16.41
C ASN A 132 4.37 -2.14 -16.60
N GLN A 133 4.17 -1.71 -17.84
CA GLN A 133 4.02 -0.29 -18.15
C GLN A 133 2.81 0.33 -17.43
N ALA A 134 1.66 -0.36 -17.43
CA ALA A 134 0.45 0.12 -16.78
C ALA A 134 0.64 0.35 -15.27
N LEU A 135 1.36 -0.56 -14.60
CA LEU A 135 1.65 -0.46 -13.18
C LEU A 135 2.63 0.68 -12.89
N LYS A 136 3.71 0.79 -13.67
CA LYS A 136 4.64 1.93 -13.57
C LYS A 136 3.93 3.27 -13.79
N ASP A 137 3.05 3.34 -14.77
CA ASP A 137 2.26 4.54 -15.07
C ASP A 137 1.31 4.89 -13.94
N PHE A 138 0.73 3.89 -13.27
CA PHE A 138 -0.10 4.10 -12.09
C PHE A 138 0.69 4.67 -10.91
N TYR A 139 1.84 4.08 -10.57
CA TYR A 139 2.75 4.63 -9.54
C TYR A 139 3.17 6.06 -9.87
N ALA A 140 3.56 6.32 -11.12
CA ALA A 140 3.93 7.65 -11.57
C ALA A 140 2.74 8.63 -11.54
N PHE A 141 1.53 8.17 -11.85
CA PHE A 141 0.31 8.95 -11.76
C PHE A 141 0.04 9.40 -10.32
N VAL A 142 0.11 8.49 -9.34
CA VAL A 142 -0.11 8.82 -7.92
C VAL A 142 0.93 9.83 -7.44
N ARG A 143 2.21 9.64 -7.79
CA ARG A 143 3.29 10.59 -7.49
C ARG A 143 2.99 11.98 -8.04
N ARG A 144 2.68 12.09 -9.34
CA ARG A 144 2.33 13.38 -9.99
C ARG A 144 1.13 14.07 -9.35
N LYS A 145 0.14 13.32 -8.86
CA LYS A 145 -1.04 13.90 -8.17
C LYS A 145 -0.72 14.46 -6.79
N ALA A 146 0.40 14.10 -6.19
CA ALA A 146 0.85 14.62 -4.90
C ALA A 146 1.86 15.78 -5.02
N GLU A 147 2.51 15.93 -6.17
CA GLU A 147 3.44 17.03 -6.43
C GLU A 147 2.75 18.40 -6.32
N GLY A 148 3.31 19.28 -5.49
CA GLY A 148 2.76 20.62 -5.25
C GLY A 148 1.39 20.66 -4.57
N TRP A 149 0.88 19.52 -4.08
CA TRP A 149 -0.42 19.48 -3.42
C TRP A 149 -0.39 20.24 -2.08
N ASP A 150 -1.33 21.17 -1.91
CA ASP A 150 -1.41 22.09 -0.78
C ASP A 150 -2.25 21.56 0.40
N GLY A 151 -2.79 20.34 0.28
CA GLY A 151 -3.68 19.73 1.27
C GLY A 151 -5.18 19.91 0.97
N SER A 152 -5.56 20.71 -0.02
CA SER A 152 -6.97 20.94 -0.38
C SER A 152 -7.55 19.80 -1.22
N HIS A 153 -8.86 19.52 -1.13
CA HIS A 153 -9.52 18.46 -1.90
C HIS A 153 -8.79 17.09 -1.86
N PRO A 154 -8.57 16.52 -0.66
CA PRO A 154 -7.75 15.33 -0.51
C PRO A 154 -8.30 14.08 -1.19
N VAL A 155 -9.62 13.94 -1.21
CA VAL A 155 -10.30 12.82 -1.83
C VAL A 155 -10.60 13.18 -3.29
N ARG A 156 -9.95 12.46 -4.21
CA ARG A 156 -10.03 12.69 -5.66
C ARG A 156 -10.32 11.36 -6.36
N VAL A 157 -11.26 11.38 -7.30
CA VAL A 157 -11.63 10.17 -8.06
C VAL A 157 -10.52 9.85 -9.06
N LEU A 158 -10.09 8.58 -9.11
CA LEU A 158 -9.24 8.06 -10.17
C LEU A 158 -10.03 8.08 -11.48
N ARG A 159 -9.66 9.00 -12.38
CA ARG A 159 -10.20 9.13 -13.74
C ARG A 159 -9.05 9.15 -14.73
#